data_AF-A0A926UUE6-F1
#
_entry.id   AF-A0A926UUE6-F1
#
_cell.length_a   1.000
_cell.length_b   1.000
_cell.length_c   1.000
_cell.angle_alpha   90.00
_cell.angle_beta   90.00
_cell.angle_gamma   90.00
#
_symmetry.space_group_name_H-M   'P 1'
#
loop_
_entity.id
_entity.type
_entity.pdbx_description
1 polymer ?
#
loop_
_entity_poly.entity_id
_entity_poly.type
_entity_poly.pdbx_seq_one_letter_code
_entity_poly.pdbx_strand_id
1 'polypeptide(L)'
;MPNFSGDQISGEQVLSRPRRSLWLDATFQKTSQGLAITILLLVAAIAFELAIAAIPALKEFGLGFLWTMEWNPVKNIYGILPQIYGTVVSSLVAIALAMPLG
;
A
#
# COMPACT_ATOMS: atom_id res chain seq x y z
N MET A 1 1.20 -48.85 -44.07
CA MET A 1 1.66 -47.90 -43.03
C MET A 1 0.44 -47.19 -42.44
N PRO A 2 0.39 -46.87 -41.13
CA PRO A 2 -0.74 -46.23 -40.47
C PRO A 2 -1.03 -44.81 -41.01
N ASN A 3 -2.31 -44.45 -41.02
CA ASN A 3 -2.89 -43.25 -41.62
C ASN A 3 -2.88 -42.08 -40.61
N PHE A 4 -2.24 -40.97 -40.95
CA PHE A 4 -2.23 -39.72 -40.16
C PHE A 4 -3.11 -38.68 -40.84
N SER A 5 -4.42 -38.81 -40.69
CA SER A 5 -5.40 -37.81 -41.09
C SER A 5 -5.22 -36.55 -40.24
N GLY A 6 -5.03 -35.40 -40.88
CA GLY A 6 -4.98 -34.07 -40.24
C GLY A 6 -6.32 -33.60 -39.65
N ASP A 7 -7.21 -34.52 -39.25
CA ASP A 7 -8.48 -34.22 -38.58
C ASP A 7 -8.40 -34.36 -37.05
N GLN A 8 -7.34 -35.00 -36.52
CA GLN A 8 -7.18 -35.31 -35.10
C GLN A 8 -6.68 -34.14 -34.23
N ILE A 9 -6.35 -32.97 -34.81
CA ILE A 9 -5.79 -31.80 -34.08
C ILE A 9 -6.75 -30.62 -33.91
N SER A 10 -8.00 -30.72 -34.36
CA SER A 10 -8.99 -29.63 -34.19
C SER A 10 -10.19 -29.98 -33.30
N GLY A 11 -10.47 -31.27 -33.03
CA GLY A 11 -11.71 -31.68 -32.35
C GLY A 11 -11.66 -31.77 -30.82
N GLU A 12 -10.49 -32.05 -30.23
CA GLU A 12 -10.43 -32.50 -28.82
C GLU A 12 -9.84 -31.50 -27.81
N GLN A 13 -9.31 -30.36 -28.26
CA GLN A 13 -8.72 -29.34 -27.38
C GLN A 13 -9.63 -28.14 -27.12
N VAL A 14 -10.90 -28.20 -27.55
CA VAL A 14 -11.94 -27.30 -27.01
C VAL A 14 -12.30 -27.81 -25.61
N LEU A 15 -11.33 -27.68 -24.71
CA LEU A 15 -11.45 -27.93 -23.29
C LEU A 15 -12.69 -27.20 -22.82
N SER A 16 -13.70 -28.00 -22.49
CA SER A 16 -14.88 -27.64 -21.73
C SER A 16 -14.43 -26.81 -20.53
N ARG A 17 -14.42 -25.47 -20.68
CA ARG A 17 -14.30 -24.57 -19.54
C ARG A 17 -15.45 -24.94 -18.62
N PRO A 18 -15.21 -25.50 -17.42
CA PRO A 18 -16.29 -25.85 -16.53
C PRO A 18 -17.07 -24.56 -16.26
N ARG A 19 -18.33 -24.50 -16.70
CA ARG A 19 -19.29 -23.38 -16.50
C ARG A 19 -19.52 -23.01 -15.02
N ARG A 20 -18.83 -23.68 -14.10
CA ARG A 20 -18.99 -23.63 -12.65
C ARG A 20 -18.07 -22.62 -11.94
N SER A 21 -17.01 -22.10 -12.56
CA SER A 21 -16.12 -21.12 -11.87
C SER A 21 -16.50 -19.65 -12.03
N LEU A 22 -17.36 -19.29 -12.99
CA LEU A 22 -17.75 -17.88 -13.23
C LEU A 22 -18.27 -17.18 -11.96
N TRP A 23 -18.97 -17.91 -11.10
CA TRP A 23 -19.44 -17.41 -9.81
C TRP A 23 -18.30 -17.26 -8.79
N LEU A 24 -17.37 -18.20 -8.73
CA LEU A 24 -16.19 -18.11 -7.84
C LEU A 24 -15.30 -16.93 -8.27
N ASP A 25 -15.06 -16.79 -9.56
CA ASP A 25 -14.26 -15.71 -10.14
C ASP A 25 -14.91 -14.34 -9.89
N ALA A 26 -16.22 -14.23 -10.11
CA ALA A 26 -16.97 -13.01 -9.84
C ALA A 26 -17.04 -12.66 -8.34
N THR A 27 -17.19 -13.66 -7.46
CA THR A 27 -17.23 -13.44 -6.01
C THR A 27 -15.85 -13.02 -5.50
N PHE A 28 -14.79 -13.67 -5.96
CA PHE A 28 -13.40 -13.32 -5.62
C PHE A 28 -13.02 -11.92 -6.08
N GLN A 29 -13.43 -11.53 -7.28
CA GLN A 29 -13.14 -10.19 -7.79
C GLN A 29 -13.87 -9.10 -6.99
N LYS A 30 -15.14 -9.34 -6.63
CA LYS A 30 -15.91 -8.39 -5.80
C LYS A 30 -15.39 -8.30 -4.36
N THR A 31 -14.95 -9.41 -3.75
CA THR A 31 -14.37 -9.38 -2.40
C THR A 31 -13.00 -8.69 -2.39
N SER A 32 -12.15 -8.97 -3.38
CA SER A 32 -10.85 -8.31 -3.52
C SER A 32 -11.01 -6.80 -3.73
N GLN A 33 -11.94 -6.38 -4.61
CA GLN A 33 -12.24 -4.97 -4.81
C GLN A 33 -12.83 -4.32 -3.55
N GLY A 34 -13.72 -5.02 -2.84
CA GLY A 34 -14.26 -4.58 -1.56
C GLY A 34 -13.15 -4.34 -0.54
N LEU A 35 -12.22 -5.29 -0.41
CA LEU A 35 -11.06 -5.18 0.48
C LEU A 35 -10.18 -3.97 0.12
N ALA A 36 -9.88 -3.77 -1.16
CA ALA A 36 -9.10 -2.62 -1.61
C ALA A 36 -9.79 -1.29 -1.25
N ILE A 37 -11.11 -1.19 -1.45
CA ILE A 37 -11.90 -0.01 -1.07
C ILE A 37 -11.91 0.15 0.45
N THR A 38 -12.07 -0.93 1.21
CA THR A 38 -12.04 -0.88 2.69
C THR A 38 -10.70 -0.38 3.20
N ILE A 39 -9.58 -0.85 2.65
CA ILE A 39 -8.24 -0.36 3.02
C ILE A 39 -8.10 1.13 2.67
N LEU A 40 -8.56 1.53 1.48
CA LEU A 40 -8.51 2.93 1.07
C LEU A 40 -9.35 3.83 2.00
N LEU A 41 -10.54 3.38 2.39
CA LEU A 41 -11.38 4.06 3.37
C LEU A 41 -10.73 4.09 4.75
N LEU A 42 -10.06 3.02 5.17
CA LEU A 42 -9.34 2.96 6.43
C LEU A 42 -8.20 3.99 6.47
N VAL A 43 -7.39 4.06 5.40
CA VAL A 43 -6.32 5.05 5.29
C VAL A 43 -6.89 6.46 5.31
N ALA A 44 -7.99 6.71 4.58
CA ALA A 44 -8.66 8.01 4.60
C ALA A 44 -9.21 8.36 5.98
N ALA A 45 -9.81 7.41 6.70
CA ALA A 45 -10.32 7.61 8.05
C ALA A 45 -9.19 7.92 9.05
N ILE A 46 -8.08 7.17 8.97
CA ILE A 46 -6.90 7.43 9.79
C ILE A 46 -6.34 8.83 9.50
N ALA A 47 -6.17 9.18 8.21
CA ALA A 47 -5.69 10.50 7.83
C ALA A 47 -6.62 11.62 8.33
N PHE A 48 -7.93 11.40 8.30
CA PHE A 48 -8.93 12.35 8.80
C PHE A 48 -8.86 12.53 10.32
N GLU A 49 -8.78 11.44 11.08
CA GLU A 49 -8.57 11.47 12.53
C GLU A 49 -7.26 12.19 12.89
N LEU A 50 -6.17 11.87 12.20
CA LEU A 50 -4.89 12.57 12.38
C LEU A 50 -5.01 14.05 12.07
N ALA A 51 -5.72 14.44 11.01
CA ALA A 51 -5.89 15.84 10.66
C ALA A 51 -6.63 16.61 11.77
N ILE A 52 -7.70 16.03 12.33
CA ILE A 52 -8.43 16.64 13.44
C ILE A 52 -7.55 16.73 14.69
N ALA A 53 -6.85 15.66 15.03
CA ALA A 53 -5.93 15.63 16.18
C ALA A 53 -4.73 16.58 16.01
N ALA A 54 -4.30 16.85 14.77
CA ALA A 54 -3.21 17.76 14.47
C ALA A 54 -3.60 19.24 14.59
N ILE A 55 -4.88 19.62 14.49
CA ILE A 55 -5.34 21.02 14.63
C ILE A 55 -4.92 21.66 15.96
N PRO A 56 -5.20 21.08 17.14
CA PRO A 56 -4.77 21.67 18.42
C PRO A 56 -3.25 21.75 18.54
N ALA A 57 -2.54 20.71 18.07
CA ALA A 57 -1.08 20.71 18.01
C ALA A 57 -0.55 21.83 17.08
N LEU A 58 -1.23 22.12 15.97
CA LEU A 58 -0.82 23.21 15.08
C LEU A 58 -1.10 24.60 15.69
N LYS A 59 -2.17 24.73 16.48
CA LYS A 59 -2.50 25.98 17.19
C LYS A 59 -1.51 26.31 18.31
N GLU A 60 -1.02 25.29 19.02
CA GLU A 60 -0.13 25.48 20.16
C GLU A 60 1.34 25.68 19.74
N PHE A 61 1.74 25.10 18.60
CA PHE A 61 3.13 25.15 18.10
C PHE A 61 3.35 26.09 16.89
N GLY A 62 2.27 26.51 16.22
CA GLY A 62 2.29 27.45 15.09
C GLY A 62 3.11 26.97 13.88
N LEU A 63 3.38 27.88 12.93
CA LEU A 63 4.25 27.61 11.77
C LEU A 63 5.73 27.36 12.17
N GLY A 64 6.10 27.66 13.42
CA GLY A 64 7.41 27.35 13.99
C GLY A 64 7.66 25.83 14.12
N PHE A 65 6.61 25.02 14.22
CA PHE A 65 6.67 23.55 14.17
C PHE A 65 7.38 23.01 12.92
N LEU A 66 7.22 23.70 11.78
CA LEU A 66 7.75 23.28 10.48
C LEU A 66 9.24 23.62 10.30
N TRP A 67 9.79 24.56 11.08
CA TRP A 67 11.17 25.01 10.91
C TRP A 67 12.05 24.75 12.15
N THR A 68 11.44 24.36 13.27
CA THR A 68 12.17 24.07 14.51
C THR A 68 12.84 22.69 14.42
N MET A 69 14.16 22.67 14.62
CA MET A 69 14.97 21.44 14.70
C MET A 69 14.99 20.82 16.10
N GLU A 70 14.34 21.44 17.08
CA GLU A 70 14.34 20.97 18.47
C GLU A 70 13.12 20.12 18.79
N TRP A 71 13.36 18.95 19.37
CA TRP A 71 12.34 18.14 20.05
C TRP A 71 12.60 18.21 21.55
N ASN A 72 11.92 19.14 22.24
CA ASN A 72 12.01 19.33 23.68
C ASN A 72 10.64 19.06 24.35
N PRO A 73 10.39 17.82 24.82
CA PRO A 73 9.13 17.45 25.46
C PRO A 73 8.92 18.13 26.82
N VAL A 74 9.98 18.65 27.45
CA VAL A 74 9.90 19.36 28.73
C VAL A 74 9.41 20.79 28.54
N LYS A 75 9.74 21.42 27.42
CA LYS A 75 9.34 22.80 27.08
C LYS A 75 8.12 22.88 26.16
N ASN A 76 7.48 21.75 25.86
CA ASN A 76 6.45 21.66 24.83
C ASN A 76 6.91 22.31 23.51
N ILE A 77 8.06 21.86 22.99
CA ILE A 77 8.54 22.22 21.65
C ILE A 77 8.69 20.91 20.87
N TYR A 78 7.83 20.67 19.90
CA TYR A 78 7.88 19.51 19.02
C TYR A 78 8.16 20.04 17.62
N GLY A 79 9.36 19.82 17.09
CA GLY A 79 9.68 20.15 15.70
C GLY A 79 9.42 18.96 14.77
N ILE A 80 9.05 19.22 13.51
CA ILE A 80 8.86 18.16 12.50
C ILE A 80 10.19 17.68 11.88
N LEU A 81 11.22 18.53 11.89
CA LEU A 81 12.52 18.27 11.25
C LEU A 81 13.23 17.02 11.78
N PRO A 82 13.27 16.75 13.11
CA PRO A 82 13.83 15.51 13.64
C PRO A 82 13.17 14.25 13.08
N GLN A 83 11.85 14.27 12.86
CA GLN A 83 11.09 13.14 12.30
C GLN A 83 11.43 12.90 10.82
N ILE A 84 11.58 13.98 10.04
CA ILE A 84 12.02 13.90 8.64
C ILE A 84 13.46 13.37 8.57
N TYR A 85 14.34 13.86 9.45
CA TYR A 85 15.72 13.40 9.51
C TYR A 85 15.78 11.89 9.80
N GLY A 86 15.01 11.39 10.76
CA GLY A 86 14.96 9.96 11.09
C GLY A 86 14.50 9.08 9.92
N THR A 87 13.47 9.51 9.17
CA THR A 87 12.99 8.75 8.01
C THR A 87 13.97 8.77 6.85
N VAL A 88 14.61 9.92 6.56
CA VAL A 88 15.65 10.03 5.53
C VAL A 88 16.87 9.18 5.87
N VAL A 89 17.40 9.32 7.09
CA VAL A 89 18.56 8.55 7.54
C VAL A 89 18.25 7.05 7.53
N SER A 90 17.08 6.63 8.05
CA SER A 90 16.67 5.23 8.03
C SER A 90 16.57 4.68 6.60
N SER A 91 15.98 5.45 5.67
CA SER A 91 15.87 5.05 4.27
C SER A 91 17.24 4.93 3.59
N LEU A 92 18.16 5.86 3.88
CA LEU A 92 19.54 5.81 3.38
C LEU A 92 20.30 4.60 3.92
N VAL A 93 20.16 4.30 5.22
CA VAL A 93 20.76 3.10 5.83
C VAL A 93 20.16 1.84 5.20
N ALA A 94 18.84 1.77 5.01
CA ALA A 94 18.19 0.63 4.37
C ALA A 94 18.72 0.40 2.95
N ILE A 95 18.88 1.45 2.14
CA ILE A 95 19.45 1.36 0.79
C ILE A 95 20.93 0.94 0.85
N ALA A 96 21.71 1.54 1.75
CA ALA A 96 23.12 1.22 1.93
C ALA A 96 23.36 -0.23 2.34
N LEU A 97 22.43 -0.83 3.10
CA LEU A 97 22.48 -2.25 3.47
C LEU A 97 21.91 -3.17 2.38
N ALA A 98 20.88 -2.75 1.65
CA ALA A 98 20.25 -3.55 0.60
C ALA A 98 21.12 -3.66 -0.68
N MET A 99 21.76 -2.57 -1.10
CA MET A 99 22.60 -2.55 -2.31
C MET A 99 23.75 -3.58 -2.32
N PRO A 100 24.53 -3.79 -1.25
CA PRO A 100 25.60 -4.78 -1.24
C PRO A 100 25.13 -6.23 -1.10
N LEU A 101 23.85 -6.48 -0.83
CA LEU A 101 23.28 -7.83 -0.64
C LEU A 101 22.45 -8.33 -1.84
N GLY A 102 22.37 -7.54 -2.92
CA GLY A 102 21.65 -7.85 -4.16
C GLY A 102 22.53 -8.34 -5.30
#